data_AF-A0A6B3I939-F1
#
_entry.id   AF-A0A6B3I939-F1
#
_cell.length_a   1.000
_cell.length_b   1.000
_cell.length_c   1.000
_cell.angle_alpha   90.00
_cell.angle_beta   90.00
_cell.angle_gamma   90.00
#
_symmetry.space_group_name_H-M   'P 1'
#
loop_
_entity.id
_entity.type
_entity.pdbx_description
1 polymer ?
#
loop_
_entity_poly.entity_id
_entity_poly.type
_entity_poly.pdbx_seq_one_letter_code
_entity_poly.pdbx_strand_id
1 'polypeptide(L)' 'RTDAQDAFLRGCRATVEAVVADLDGELHLAVVLDDDPGTDIRRQQGRFLYFKPDEVAPVKEEEP' A
#
# COMPACT_ATOMS: atom_id res chain seq x y z
N ARG A 1 14.95 -0.15 -1.12
CA ARG A 1 15.66 -1.41 -0.74
C ARG A 1 14.60 -2.49 -0.79
N THR A 2 14.45 -3.17 -1.93
CA THR A 2 13.35 -4.11 -2.20
C THR A 2 13.72 -5.49 -1.66
N ASP A 3 13.07 -5.96 -0.59
CA ASP A 3 13.16 -7.36 -0.16
C ASP A 3 12.25 -8.23 -1.07
N ALA A 4 12.39 -9.56 -1.00
CA ALA A 4 11.68 -10.49 -1.87
C ALA A 4 10.15 -10.26 -1.89
N GLN A 5 9.56 -9.81 -0.77
CA GLN A 5 8.13 -9.48 -0.68
C GLN A 5 7.70 -8.31 -1.56
N ASP A 6 8.49 -7.23 -1.66
CA ASP A 6 8.17 -6.09 -2.52
C ASP A 6 8.18 -6.49 -4.00
N ALA A 7 9.07 -7.40 -4.39
CA ALA A 7 9.16 -7.85 -5.76
C ALA A 7 7.88 -8.54 -6.25
N PHE A 8 7.18 -9.26 -5.37
CA PHE A 8 5.90 -9.92 -5.68
C PHE A 8 4.72 -8.94 -5.80
N LEU A 9 4.84 -7.75 -5.22
CA LEU A 9 3.77 -6.73 -5.23
C LEU A 9 3.90 -5.73 -6.38
N ARG A 10 4.97 -5.82 -7.17
CA ARG A 10 5.17 -4.97 -8.35
C ARG A 10 4.06 -5.21 -9.37
N GLY A 11 3.30 -4.16 -9.67
CA GLY A 11 2.19 -4.20 -10.62
C GLY A 11 0.83 -4.52 -10.01
N CYS A 12 0.76 -4.78 -8.71
CA CYS A 12 -0.52 -4.88 -7.99
C CYS A 12 -1.12 -3.49 -7.79
N ARG A 13 -2.45 -3.41 -7.86
CA ARG A 13 -3.20 -2.21 -7.45
C ARG A 13 -3.51 -2.30 -5.95
N ALA A 14 -3.44 -1.15 -5.30
CA ALA A 14 -3.70 -1.03 -3.87
C ALA A 14 -4.44 0.27 -3.57
N THR A 15 -5.34 0.20 -2.60
CA THR A 15 -6.09 1.33 -2.09
C THR A 15 -5.42 1.86 -0.82
N VAL A 16 -5.20 3.17 -0.75
CA VAL A 16 -4.67 3.85 0.44
C VAL A 16 -5.78 3.99 1.48
N GLU A 17 -5.60 3.38 2.65
CA GLU A 17 -6.53 3.46 3.78
C GLU A 17 -6.16 4.56 4.77
N ALA A 18 -4.85 4.83 4.93
CA ALA A 18 -4.37 5.90 5.79
C ALA A 18 -2.99 6.40 5.37
N VAL A 19 -2.67 7.63 5.77
CA VAL A 19 -1.33 8.19 5.71
C VAL A 19 -0.83 8.34 7.14
N VAL A 20 0.31 7.74 7.45
CA VAL A 20 0.90 7.76 8.79
C VAL A 20 2.31 8.31 8.73
N ALA A 21 2.70 9.11 9.72
CA ALA A 21 4.08 9.52 9.90
C ALA A 21 4.77 8.56 10.88
N ASP A 22 6.02 8.21 10.60
CA ASP A 22 6.85 7.50 11.57
C ASP A 22 7.45 8.44 12.62
N LEU A 23 8.29 7.89 13.51
CA LEU A 23 8.91 8.66 14.60
C LEU A 23 9.95 9.67 14.10
N ASP A 24 10.50 9.46 12.90
CA ASP A 24 11.48 10.34 12.26
C ASP A 24 10.80 11.41 11.39
N GLY A 25 9.46 11.34 11.23
CA GLY A 25 8.65 12.27 10.47
C GLY A 25 8.46 11.86 8.99
N GLU A 26 8.91 10.69 8.59
CA GLU A 26 8.71 10.18 7.23
C GLU A 26 7.28 9.66 7.04
N LEU A 27 6.66 10.03 5.92
CA LEU A 27 5.32 9.60 5.57
C LEU A 27 5.32 8.19 4.99
N HIS A 28 4.39 7.37 5.45
CA HIS A 28 4.13 6.04 4.97
C HIS A 28 2.64 5.90 4.63
N LEU A 29 2.37 5.29 3.49
CA LEU A 29 1.03 4.99 3.00
C LEU A 29 0.64 3.61 3.49
N ALA A 30 -0.40 3.54 4.31
CA ALA A 30 -1.04 2.29 4.70
C ALA A 30 -1.99 1.87 3.58
N VAL A 31 -1.67 0.77 2.90
CA VAL A 31 -2.42 0.30 1.73
C VAL A 31 -2.95 -1.11 1.90
N VAL A 32 -3.99 -1.41 1.15
CA VAL A 32 -4.58 -2.74 1.02
C VAL A 32 -4.65 -3.11 -0.46
N LEU A 33 -4.29 -4.34 -0.79
CA LEU A 33 -4.28 -4.80 -2.19
C LEU A 33 -5.72 -5.07 -2.66
N ASP A 34 -6.05 -4.58 -3.86
CA ASP A 34 -7.41 -4.70 -4.39
C ASP A 34 -7.78 -6.16 -4.70
N ASP A 35 -6.80 -6.98 -5.11
CA ASP A 35 -6.99 -8.38 -5.49
C ASP A 35 -6.62 -9.40 -4.39
N ASP A 36 -6.37 -8.97 -3.14
CA ASP A 36 -6.07 -9.90 -2.04
C ASP A 36 -7.38 -10.43 -1.41
N PRO A 37 -7.69 -11.73 -1.51
CA PRO A 37 -8.89 -12.30 -0.87
C PRO A 37 -8.88 -12.17 0.67
N GLY A 38 -7.73 -11.85 1.29
CA GLY A 38 -7.60 -11.55 2.70
C GLY A 38 -7.84 -10.09 3.11
N THR A 39 -8.09 -9.19 2.14
CA THR A 39 -8.20 -7.73 2.35
C THR A 39 -9.21 -7.34 3.43
N ASP A 40 -10.42 -7.90 3.39
CA ASP A 40 -11.47 -7.54 4.35
C ASP A 40 -11.11 -7.94 5.80
N ILE A 41 -10.47 -9.10 5.98
CA ILE A 41 -10.03 -9.56 7.29
C ILE A 41 -8.88 -8.68 7.79
N ARG A 42 -7.94 -8.30 6.92
CA ARG A 42 -6.83 -7.41 7.28
C ARG A 42 -7.32 -6.04 7.69
N ARG A 43 -8.30 -5.47 6.98
CA ARG A 43 -8.95 -4.20 7.34
C ARG A 43 -9.58 -4.27 8.73
N GLN A 44 -10.34 -5.32 9.03
CA GLN A 44 -10.96 -5.51 10.35
C GLN A 44 -9.92 -5.64 11.48
N GLN A 45 -8.75 -6.20 11.19
CA GLN A 45 -7.64 -6.32 12.14
C GLN A 45 -6.72 -5.09 12.19
N GLY A 46 -6.98 -4.05 11.38
CA GLY A 46 -6.11 -2.89 11.25
C GLY A 46 -4.72 -3.21 10.71
N ARG A 47 -4.59 -4.26 9.88
CA ARG A 47 -3.32 -4.71 9.30
C ARG A 47 -3.20 -4.18 7.89
N PHE A 48 -2.20 -3.34 7.65
CA PHE A 48 -1.94 -2.72 6.36
C PHE A 48 -0.52 -3.03 5.90
N LEU A 49 -0.28 -2.90 4.59
CA LEU A 49 1.07 -2.81 4.05
C LEU A 49 1.49 -1.34 4.06
N TYR A 50 2.75 -1.06 4.34
CA TYR A 50 3.25 0.30 4.46
C TYR A 50 4.33 0.53 3.41
N PHE A 51 4.13 1.55 2.59
CA PHE A 51 5.08 1.96 1.55
C PHE A 51 5.37 3.44 1.65
N LYS A 52 6.58 3.85 1.28
CA LYS A 52 6.86 5.28 1.13
C LYS A 52 6.20 5.82 -0.14
N PRO A 53 5.88 7.13 -0.20
CA PRO A 53 5.30 7.75 -1.39
C PRO A 53 6.15 7.60 -2.66
N ASP A 54 7.47 7.47 -2.53
CA ASP A 54 8.41 7.26 -3.64
C ASP A 54 8.50 5.80 -4.10
N GLU A 55 7.95 4.85 -3.32
CA GLU A 55 7.92 3.41 -3.64
C GLU A 55 6.65 3.00 -4.39
N VAL A 56 5.65 3.89 -4.48
CA VAL A 56 4.38 3.64 -5.18
C VAL A 56 4.22 4.59 -6.37
N ALA A 57 3.49 4.12 -7.39
CA ALA A 57 3.04 4.98 -8.48
C ALA A 57 1.53 5.20 -8.36
N PRO A 58 1.03 6.44 -8.53
CA PRO A 58 -0.40 6.67 -8.57
C PRO A 58 -1.01 5.91 -9.77
N VAL A 59 -2.11 5.21 -9.53
CA VAL A 59 -2.91 4.63 -10.61
C VAL A 59 -3.43 5.80 -11.43
N LYS A 60 -3.09 5.85 -12.72
CA LYS A 60 -3.68 6.85 -13.62
C LYS A 60 -5.18 6.61 -13.63
N GLU A 61 -5.96 7.64 -13.34
CA GLU A 61 -7.38 7.62 -13.64
C GLU A 61 -7.49 7.37 -15.15
N GLU A 62 -8.13 6.28 -15.56
CA GLU A 62 -8.53 6.13 -16.95
C GLU A 62 -9.50 7.29 -17.23
N GLU A 63 -9.08 8.23 -18.07
CA GLU A 63 -9.96 9.32 -18.50
C GLU A 63 -11.24 8.69 -19.09
N PRO A 64 -12.42 9.17 -18.66
CA PRO A 64 -13.71 8.56 -18.99
C PRO A 64 -14.08 8.60 -20.49
#